data_AF-A0A6I3FCQ9-F1
#
_entry.id   AF-A0A6I3FCQ9-F1
#
_cell.length_a   1.000
_cell.length_b   1.000
_cell.length_c   1.000
_cell.angle_alpha   90.00
_cell.angle_beta   90.00
_cell.angle_gamma   90.00
#
_symmetry.space_group_name_H-M   'P 1'
#
loop_
_entity.id
_entity.type
_entity.pdbx_description
1 polymer ?
#
loop_
_entity_poly.entity_id
_entity_poly.type
_entity_poly.pdbx_seq_one_letter_code
_entity_poly.pdbx_strand_id
1 'polypeptide(L)' 'MNQMEIMRQGKGFIAALDQSGGSTPKALKLYGIAEDAYSGDEQMFDLVHAMRARIIESPVFTSKRILAVILFEMTMNR' A
#
# COMPACT_ATOMS: atom_id res chain seq x y z
N MET A 1 12.49 20.37 -5.80
CA MET A 1 12.71 19.36 -6.85
C MET A 1 11.35 18.91 -7.36
N ASN A 2 11.21 18.77 -8.67
CA ASN A 2 10.02 18.13 -9.25
C ASN A 2 10.10 16.60 -9.08
N GLN A 3 9.01 15.88 -9.38
CA GLN A 3 8.98 14.41 -9.25
C GLN A 3 10.07 13.71 -10.08
N MET A 4 10.38 14.21 -11.28
CA MET A 4 11.43 13.65 -12.15
C MET A 4 12.83 13.76 -11.50
N GLU A 5 13.13 14.89 -10.88
CA GLU A 5 14.39 15.10 -10.16
C GLU A 5 14.49 14.21 -8.92
N ILE A 6 13.40 14.06 -8.16
CA ILE A 6 13.34 13.15 -7.00
C ILE A 6 13.62 11.71 -7.44
N MET A 7 13.01 11.24 -8.54
CA MET A 7 13.24 9.88 -9.05
C MET A 7 14.66 9.67 -9.56
N ARG A 8 15.28 10.70 -10.16
CA ARG A 8 16.65 10.60 -10.71
C ARG A 8 17.75 10.68 -9.65
N GLN A 9 17.57 11.49 -8.61
CA GLN A 9 18.65 11.88 -7.70
C GLN A 9 18.34 11.63 -6.22
N GLY A 10 17.08 11.36 -5.87
CA GLY A 10 16.66 11.14 -4.49
C GLY A 10 17.38 9.95 -3.86
N LYS A 11 17.78 10.10 -2.59
CA LYS A 11 18.39 9.02 -1.81
C LYS A 11 17.32 8.36 -0.96
N GLY A 12 16.84 7.20 -1.40
CA GLY A 12 15.75 6.49 -0.75
C GLY A 12 15.34 5.26 -1.55
N PHE A 13 14.12 4.79 -1.32
CA PHE A 13 13.54 3.63 -1.98
C PHE A 13 12.07 3.89 -2.36
N ILE A 14 11.51 2.97 -3.14
CA ILE A 14 10.10 2.97 -3.54
C ILE A 14 9.35 1.95 -2.69
N ALA A 15 8.22 2.35 -2.11
CA ALA A 15 7.35 1.43 -1.40
C ALA A 15 6.33 0.80 -2.38
N ALA A 16 6.18 -0.52 -2.35
CA ALA A 16 5.25 -1.24 -3.22
C ALA A 16 3.98 -1.63 -2.44
N LEU A 17 2.87 -0.96 -2.71
CA LEU A 17 1.53 -1.17 -2.13
C LEU A 17 0.52 -1.50 -3.23
N ASP A 18 0.93 -2.34 -4.18
CA ASP A 18 0.29 -2.60 -5.47
C ASP A 18 -0.27 -4.01 -5.65
N GLN A 19 -0.43 -4.77 -4.54
CA GLN A 19 -0.96 -6.12 -4.60
C GLN A 19 -2.37 -6.12 -5.22
N SER A 20 -2.54 -6.92 -6.27
CA SER A 20 -3.83 -7.15 -6.93
C SER A 20 -4.76 -8.02 -6.07
N GLY A 21 -6.03 -8.10 -6.45
CA GLY A 21 -7.05 -8.90 -5.74
C GLY A 21 -6.60 -10.33 -5.42
N GLY A 22 -5.99 -11.04 -6.36
CA GLY A 22 -5.53 -12.42 -6.14
C GLY A 22 -4.39 -12.56 -5.12
N SER A 23 -3.65 -11.49 -4.83
CA SER A 23 -2.57 -11.50 -3.82
C SER A 23 -3.00 -10.87 -2.49
N THR A 24 -4.16 -10.23 -2.45
CA THR A 24 -4.69 -9.56 -1.25
C THR A 24 -4.92 -10.53 -0.07
N PRO A 25 -5.49 -11.74 -0.23
CA PRO A 25 -5.68 -12.66 0.89
C PRO A 25 -4.36 -12.98 1.60
N LYS A 26 -3.29 -13.21 0.82
CA LYS A 26 -1.96 -13.47 1.37
C LYS A 26 -1.40 -12.25 2.11
N ALA A 27 -1.57 -11.06 1.58
CA ALA A 27 -1.11 -9.82 2.23
C ALA A 27 -1.83 -9.59 3.57
N LEU A 28 -3.16 -9.74 3.60
CA LEU A 28 -3.97 -9.64 4.81
C LEU A 28 -3.58 -10.69 5.86
N LYS A 29 -3.36 -11.94 5.43
CA LYS A 29 -2.92 -13.03 6.31
C LYS A 29 -1.57 -12.74 6.95
N LEU A 30 -0.60 -12.26 6.18
CA LEU A 30 0.72 -11.86 6.70
C LEU A 30 0.64 -10.66 7.64
N TYR A 31 -0.37 -9.81 7.46
CA TYR A 31 -0.69 -8.69 8.33
C TYR A 31 -1.47 -9.09 9.59
N GLY A 32 -1.89 -10.36 9.70
CA GLY A 32 -2.58 -10.92 10.87
C GLY A 32 -4.10 -11.02 10.74
N ILE A 33 -4.66 -10.82 9.54
CA ILE A 33 -6.08 -10.95 9.26
C ILE A 33 -6.29 -12.25 8.46
N ALA A 34 -6.88 -13.25 9.10
CA ALA A 34 -7.15 -14.54 8.48
C ALA A 34 -8.29 -14.47 7.45
N GLU A 35 -8.34 -15.43 6.53
CA GLU A 35 -9.31 -15.47 5.42
C GLU A 35 -10.76 -15.69 5.90
N ASP A 36 -10.95 -16.21 7.11
CA ASP A 36 -12.25 -16.37 7.77
C ASP A 36 -12.73 -15.10 8.49
N ALA A 37 -11.90 -14.05 8.56
CA ALA A 37 -12.24 -12.77 9.19
C ALA A 37 -13.01 -11.81 8.27
N TYR A 38 -13.21 -12.17 6.99
CA TYR A 38 -13.96 -11.38 6.03
C TYR A 38 -14.78 -12.26 5.08
N SER A 39 -15.83 -11.68 4.51
CA SER A 39 -16.79 -12.33 3.62
C SER A 39 -16.79 -11.63 2.27
N GLY A 40 -16.32 -12.35 1.25
CA GLY A 40 -16.29 -11.88 -0.13
C GLY A 40 -15.22 -10.81 -0.41
N ASP A 41 -15.17 -10.42 -1.68
CA ASP A 41 -14.10 -9.56 -2.21
C ASP A 41 -14.23 -8.11 -1.73
N GLU A 42 -15.45 -7.59 -1.58
CA GLU A 42 -15.67 -6.20 -1.17
C GLU A 42 -15.05 -5.90 0.19
N GLN A 43 -15.36 -6.73 1.20
CA GLN A 43 -14.82 -6.60 2.55
C GLN A 43 -13.30 -6.86 2.56
N MET A 44 -12.82 -7.83 1.78
CA MET A 44 -11.38 -8.06 1.61
C MET A 44 -10.67 -6.79 1.10
N PHE A 45 -11.23 -6.13 0.09
CA PHE A 45 -10.66 -4.91 -0.47
C PHE A 45 -10.78 -3.71 0.48
N ASP A 46 -11.81 -3.64 1.35
CA ASP A 46 -11.90 -2.61 2.38
C ASP A 46 -10.79 -2.77 3.43
N LEU A 47 -10.54 -4.00 3.86
CA LEU A 47 -9.49 -4.31 4.84
C LEU A 47 -8.10 -4.01 4.30
N VAL A 48 -7.81 -4.37 3.04
CA VAL A 48 -6.49 -4.07 2.45
C VAL A 48 -6.32 -2.57 2.20
N HIS A 49 -7.40 -1.86 1.87
CA HIS A 49 -7.37 -0.41 1.76
C HIS A 49 -7.06 0.23 3.12
N ALA A 50 -7.76 -0.17 4.19
CA ALA A 50 -7.49 0.32 5.55
C ALA A 50 -6.05 0.02 6.01
N MET A 51 -5.51 -1.16 5.68
CA MET A 51 -4.11 -1.50 5.91
C MET A 51 -3.16 -0.53 5.18
N ARG A 52 -3.40 -0.25 3.89
CA ARG A 52 -2.56 0.65 3.08
C ARG A 52 -2.64 2.09 3.57
N ALA A 53 -3.83 2.58 3.90
CA ALA A 53 -4.04 3.90 4.49
C ALA A 53 -3.24 4.06 5.79
N ARG A 54 -3.34 3.09 6.71
CA ARG A 54 -2.54 3.08 7.95
C ARG A 54 -1.04 3.15 7.70
N ILE A 55 -0.53 2.43 6.69
CA ILE A 55 0.90 2.45 6.36
C ILE A 55 1.31 3.84 5.86
N ILE A 56 0.54 4.44 4.95
CA ILE A 56 0.84 5.74 4.33
C ILE A 56 0.69 6.89 5.33
N GLU A 57 -0.31 6.85 6.21
CA GLU A 57 -0.57 7.87 7.24
C GLU A 57 0.38 7.79 8.44
N SER A 58 1.16 6.73 8.53
CA SER A 58 2.10 6.54 9.64
C SER A 58 3.12 7.69 9.70
N PRO A 59 3.41 8.26 10.88
CA PRO A 59 4.40 9.35 11.02
C PRO A 59 5.81 9.01 10.54
N VAL A 60 6.14 7.71 10.40
CA VAL A 60 7.43 7.26 9.85
C VAL A 60 7.44 7.17 8.32
N PHE A 61 6.27 7.20 7.68
CA PHE A 61 6.11 7.17 6.23
C PHE A 61 6.37 8.56 5.65
N THR A 62 7.65 8.89 5.49
CA THR A 62 8.09 10.23 5.11
C THR A 62 8.98 10.23 3.88
N SER A 63 9.03 11.37 3.20
CA SER A 63 9.90 11.62 2.04
C SER A 63 11.40 11.58 2.36
N LYS A 64 11.79 11.42 3.63
CA LYS A 64 13.19 11.25 4.04
C LYS A 64 13.83 9.97 3.49
N ARG A 65 13.02 8.93 3.26
CA ARG A 65 13.49 7.63 2.75
C ARG A 65 12.59 7.04 1.67
N ILE A 66 11.30 7.40 1.65
CA ILE A 66 10.33 6.89 0.69
C ILE A 66 10.15 7.93 -0.42
N LEU A 67 10.65 7.64 -1.61
CA LEU A 67 10.65 8.59 -2.72
C LEU A 67 9.33 8.57 -3.50
N ALA A 68 8.74 7.38 -3.63
CA ALA A 68 7.50 7.12 -4.32
C ALA A 68 6.81 5.87 -3.77
N VAL A 69 5.56 5.70 -4.17
CA VAL A 69 4.73 4.54 -3.86
C VAL A 69 4.13 4.01 -5.16
N ILE A 70 4.20 2.70 -5.36
CA ILE A 70 3.42 2.02 -6.41
C ILE A 70 2.10 1.59 -5.77
N LEU A 71 0.99 2.00 -6.37
CA LEU A 71 -0.34 1.76 -5.86
C LEU A 71 -1.13 0.85 -6.80
N PHE A 72 -1.94 -0.02 -6.22
CA PHE A 72 -2.99 -0.71 -6.95
C PHE A 72 -4.10 0.30 -7.28
N GLU A 73 -4.76 0.15 -8.44
CA GLU A 73 -5.78 1.09 -8.93
C GLU A 73 -6.89 1.35 -7.89
N MET A 74 -7.40 0.29 -7.25
CA MET A 74 -8.42 0.44 -6.21
C MET A 74 -7.92 1.15 -4.95
N THR A 75 -6.60 1.26 -4.72
CA THR A 75 -6.08 2.09 -3.62
C THR A 75 -6.18 3.58 -3.94
N MET A 76 -6.15 3.97 -5.21
CA MET A 76 -6.26 5.38 -5.62
C MET A 76 -7.71 5.87 -5.67
N ASN A 77 -8.63 4.99 -6.05
CA ASN A 77 -10.02 5.32 -6.38
C ASN A 77 -11.03 5.01 -5.26
N ARG A 78 -10.54 4.59 -4.08
CA ARG A 78 -11.36 4.21 -2.93
C ARG A 78 -11.02 5.07 -1.73
#